data_AF-A0A927MJ17-F1
#
_entry.id   AF-A0A927MJ17-F1
#
_cell.length_a   1.000
_cell.length_b   1.000
_cell.length_c   1.000
_cell.angle_alpha   90.00
_cell.angle_beta   90.00
_cell.angle_gamma   90.00
#
_symmetry.space_group_name_H-M   'P 1'
#
loop_
_entity.id
_entity.type
_entity.pdbx_description
1 polymer ?
#
loop_
_entity_poly.entity_id
_entity_poly.type
_entity_poly.pdbx_seq_one_letter_code
_entity_poly.pdbx_strand_id
1 'polypeptide(L)'
;MLQGIQINRRPYKIADYLNQRLNAMTEEIICLDYFELLFEPSLQINPFDLFENISKNKTLIIAWRGNIHDGHFIQAEPGHPEYRVYPTDDALVIK
;
A
#
# COMPACT_ATOMS: atom_id res chain seq x y z
N MET A 1 -16.26 7.15 1.48
CA MET A 1 -15.99 6.58 2.82
C MET A 1 -15.11 7.49 3.71
N LEU A 2 -14.32 8.43 3.16
CA LEU A 2 -13.48 9.36 3.94
C LEU A 2 -14.05 10.80 4.05
N GLN A 3 -15.17 11.09 3.39
CA GLN A 3 -15.81 12.41 3.46
C GLN A 3 -16.28 12.68 4.90
N GLY A 4 -15.84 13.81 5.47
CA GLY A 4 -16.13 14.18 6.85
C GLY A 4 -15.08 13.76 7.89
N ILE A 5 -14.05 12.98 7.51
CA ILE A 5 -12.94 12.64 8.41
C ILE A 5 -11.88 13.73 8.35
N GLN A 6 -11.53 14.28 9.53
CA GLN A 6 -10.42 15.21 9.69
C GLN A 6 -9.12 14.59 9.16
N ILE A 7 -8.31 15.35 8.41
CA ILE A 7 -7.12 14.84 7.70
C ILE A 7 -6.18 14.06 8.63
N ASN A 8 -5.93 14.58 9.83
CA ASN A 8 -5.09 13.96 10.85
C ASN A 8 -5.59 12.59 11.36
N ARG A 9 -6.86 12.24 11.13
CA ARG A 9 -7.43 10.94 11.51
C ARG A 9 -7.50 9.94 10.35
N ARG A 10 -7.28 10.41 9.11
CA ARG A 10 -7.35 9.57 7.91
C ARG A 10 -6.32 8.45 7.91
N PRO A 11 -5.03 8.66 8.32
CA PRO A 11 -4.04 7.59 8.36
C PRO A 11 -4.48 6.39 9.17
N TYR A 12 -4.90 6.67 10.41
CA TYR A 12 -5.36 5.65 11.33
C TYR A 12 -6.60 4.94 10.78
N LYS A 13 -7.59 5.70 10.29
CA LYS A 13 -8.86 5.12 9.83
C LYS A 13 -8.70 4.24 8.60
N ILE A 14 -7.86 4.61 7.64
CA ILE A 14 -7.66 3.80 6.44
C ILE A 14 -6.83 2.55 6.74
N ALA A 15 -5.77 2.67 7.55
CA ALA A 15 -4.96 1.54 7.98
C ALA A 15 -5.78 0.55 8.81
N ASP A 16 -6.57 1.04 9.76
CA ASP A 16 -7.48 0.23 10.59
C ASP A 16 -8.54 -0.49 9.72
N TYR A 17 -9.16 0.22 8.78
CA TYR A 17 -10.13 -0.37 7.85
C TYR A 17 -9.52 -1.50 7.01
N LEU A 18 -8.35 -1.27 6.42
CA LEU A 18 -7.68 -2.27 5.58
C LEU A 18 -7.20 -3.46 6.40
N ASN A 19 -6.59 -3.23 7.57
CA ASN A 19 -6.18 -4.31 8.47
C ASN A 19 -7.38 -5.16 8.89
N GLN A 20 -8.49 -4.55 9.30
CA GLN A 20 -9.69 -5.30 9.70
C GLN A 20 -10.26 -6.10 8.53
N ARG A 21 -10.32 -5.52 7.33
CA ARG A 21 -10.89 -6.19 6.15
C ARG A 21 -10.04 -7.36 5.69
N LEU A 22 -8.73 -7.16 5.57
CA LEU A 22 -7.82 -8.16 5.02
C LEU A 22 -7.52 -9.27 6.03
N ASN A 23 -7.38 -8.96 7.31
CA ASN A 23 -7.19 -10.00 8.34
C ASN A 23 -8.46 -10.81 8.64
N ALA A 24 -9.64 -10.27 8.33
CA ALA A 24 -10.89 -11.03 8.46
C ALA A 24 -11.13 -12.00 7.29
N MET A 25 -10.35 -11.93 6.21
CA MET A 25 -10.44 -12.87 5.10
C MET A 25 -9.94 -14.25 5.54
N THR A 26 -10.66 -15.30 5.16
CA THR A 26 -10.29 -16.69 5.45
C THR A 26 -9.13 -17.17 4.57
N GLU A 27 -8.95 -16.52 3.42
CA GLU A 27 -7.91 -16.79 2.45
C GLU A 27 -6.55 -16.37 3.01
N GLU A 28 -5.56 -17.25 2.88
CA GLU A 28 -4.18 -16.99 3.30
C GLU A 28 -3.39 -16.18 2.26
N ILE A 29 -3.85 -16.18 1.00
CA ILE A 29 -3.25 -15.45 -0.11
C ILE A 29 -4.26 -14.42 -0.60
N ILE A 30 -3.86 -13.15 -0.63
CA ILE A 30 -4.69 -12.03 -1.04
C ILE A 30 -4.02 -11.31 -2.20
N CYS A 31 -4.74 -11.17 -3.31
CA CYS A 31 -4.31 -10.33 -4.43
C CYS A 31 -4.84 -8.91 -4.24
N LEU A 32 -3.94 -7.95 -4.11
CA LEU A 32 -4.26 -6.53 -4.06
C LEU A 32 -4.08 -5.91 -5.44
N ASP A 33 -5.19 -5.39 -5.95
CA ASP A 33 -5.23 -4.56 -7.13
C ASP A 33 -5.73 -3.15 -6.77
N TYR A 34 -5.35 -2.16 -7.57
CA TYR A 34 -5.69 -0.73 -7.38
C TYR A 34 -5.14 -0.12 -6.08
N PHE A 35 -3.99 -0.60 -5.61
CA PHE A 35 -3.34 -0.13 -4.38
C PHE A 35 -2.81 1.32 -4.50
N GLU A 36 -2.72 1.86 -5.71
CA GLU A 36 -2.25 3.21 -6.01
C GLU A 36 -3.10 4.28 -5.30
N LEU A 37 -4.37 3.98 -5.02
CA LEU A 37 -5.25 4.85 -4.23
C LEU A 37 -4.72 5.16 -2.82
N LEU A 38 -3.84 4.31 -2.29
CA LEU A 38 -3.22 4.50 -0.97
C LEU A 38 -2.14 5.58 -0.97
N PHE A 39 -1.67 6.00 -2.15
CA PHE A 39 -0.66 7.06 -2.29
C PHE A 39 -1.23 8.47 -2.25
N GLU A 40 -2.57 8.60 -2.24
CA GLU A 40 -3.22 9.91 -2.22
C GLU A 40 -2.73 10.74 -1.01
N PRO A 41 -2.13 11.92 -1.22
CA PRO A 41 -1.42 12.64 -0.16
C PRO A 41 -2.27 12.98 1.07
N SER A 42 -3.58 13.18 0.91
CA SER A 42 -4.47 13.49 2.03
C SER A 42 -4.71 12.30 2.97
N LEU A 43 -4.38 11.07 2.55
CA LEU A 43 -4.40 9.89 3.41
C LEU A 43 -3.28 9.90 4.44
N GLN A 44 -2.14 10.55 4.13
CA GLN A 44 -0.98 10.66 5.01
C GLN A 44 -0.49 9.31 5.57
N ILE A 45 -0.55 8.26 4.75
CA ILE A 45 -0.02 6.92 5.07
C ILE A 45 1.21 6.61 4.22
N ASN A 46 2.01 5.66 4.70
CA ASN A 46 2.96 4.94 3.89
C ASN A 46 2.35 3.57 3.51
N PRO A 47 2.00 3.32 2.23
CA PRO A 47 1.38 2.07 1.82
C PRO A 47 2.24 0.83 2.10
N PHE A 48 3.58 0.94 2.00
CA PHE A 48 4.47 -0.20 2.23
C PHE A 48 4.47 -0.66 3.69
N ASP A 49 4.46 0.26 4.66
CA ASP A 49 4.35 -0.10 6.08
C ASP A 49 3.07 -0.91 6.36
N LEU A 50 1.98 -0.57 5.66
CA LEU A 50 0.72 -1.30 5.77
C LEU A 50 0.82 -2.69 5.13
N PHE A 51 1.42 -2.81 3.94
CA PHE A 51 1.62 -4.09 3.27
C PHE A 51 2.51 -5.02 4.09
N GLU A 52 3.64 -4.51 4.61
CA GLU A 52 4.56 -5.26 5.45
C GLU A 52 3.88 -5.72 6.74
N ASN A 53 3.03 -4.88 7.35
CA ASN A 53 2.32 -5.28 8.55
C ASN A 53 1.29 -6.41 8.28
N ILE A 54 0.57 -6.32 7.17
CA ILE A 54 -0.40 -7.36 6.78
C ILE A 54 0.33 -8.64 6.35
N SER A 55 1.50 -8.51 5.70
CA SER A 55 2.25 -9.66 5.18
C SER A 55 2.76 -10.61 6.26
N LYS A 56 2.81 -10.14 7.52
CA LYS A 56 3.12 -10.96 8.70
C LYS A 56 2.11 -12.09 8.93
N ASN A 57 0.87 -11.92 8.48
CA ASN A 57 -0.21 -12.90 8.70
C ASN A 57 -0.79 -13.46 7.40
N LYS A 58 -0.66 -12.75 6.27
CA LYS A 58 -1.25 -13.11 4.98
C LYS A 58 -0.22 -12.97 3.88
N THR A 59 -0.18 -13.89 2.92
CA THR A 59 0.62 -13.69 1.71
C THR A 59 -0.06 -12.65 0.82
N LEU A 60 0.63 -11.55 0.52
CA LEU A 60 0.13 -10.51 -0.37
C LEU A 60 0.75 -10.64 -1.76
N ILE A 61 -0.11 -10.65 -2.78
CA ILE A 61 0.30 -10.50 -4.18
C ILE A 61 -0.18 -9.12 -4.64
N ILE A 62 0.75 -8.22 -4.93
CA ILE A 62 0.43 -6.84 -5.29
C ILE A 62 0.68 -6.64 -6.78
N ALA A 63 -0.35 -6.24 -7.53
CA ALA A 63 -0.23 -5.95 -8.95
C ALA A 63 0.44 -4.58 -9.17
N TRP A 64 1.76 -4.52 -9.05
CA TRP A 64 2.53 -3.28 -9.17
C TRP A 64 2.46 -2.69 -10.59
N ARG A 65 1.80 -1.55 -10.75
CA ARG A 65 1.72 -0.81 -12.03
C ARG A 65 2.75 0.30 -12.20
N GLY A 66 3.48 0.63 -11.13
CA GLY A 66 4.58 1.59 -11.19
C GLY A 66 5.81 1.00 -11.89
N ASN A 67 6.89 1.78 -11.91
CA ASN A 67 8.17 1.29 -12.44
C ASN A 67 8.89 0.45 -11.39
N ILE A 68 9.60 -0.59 -11.83
CA ILE A 68 10.58 -1.30 -11.00
C ILE A 68 11.94 -1.11 -11.68
N HIS A 69 12.84 -0.37 -11.02
CA HIS A 69 14.15 -0.03 -11.57
C HIS A 69 15.22 -0.10 -10.48
N ASP A 70 16.36 -0.70 -10.79
CA ASP A 70 17.53 -0.80 -9.90
C ASP A 70 17.19 -1.24 -8.46
N GLY A 71 16.35 -2.27 -8.32
CA GLY A 71 15.96 -2.79 -6.99
C GLY A 71 15.01 -1.88 -6.22
N HIS A 72 14.30 -0.99 -6.91
CA HIS A 72 13.32 -0.11 -6.29
C HIS A 72 11.95 -0.18 -6.96
N PHE A 73 10.91 -0.19 -6.13
CA PHE A 73 9.55 0.12 -6.53
C PHE A 73 9.40 1.64 -6.61
N ILE A 74 9.04 2.15 -7.78
CA ILE A 74 8.88 3.58 -8.05
C ILE A 74 7.41 3.84 -8.38
N GLN A 75 6.75 4.64 -7.53
CA GLN A 75 5.39 5.10 -7.73
C GLN A 75 5.41 6.55 -8.21
N ALA A 76 4.67 6.82 -9.30
CA ALA A 76 4.56 8.12 -9.96
C ALA A 76 5.90 8.70 -10.45
N GLU A 77 5.84 9.85 -11.13
CA GLU A 77 7.01 10.54 -11.67
C GLU A 77 7.60 11.54 -10.65
N PRO A 78 8.91 11.86 -10.71
CA PRO A 78 9.52 12.89 -9.88
C PRO A 78 8.77 14.23 -9.99
N GLY A 79 8.48 14.84 -8.84
CA GLY A 79 7.69 16.09 -8.77
C GLY A 79 6.19 15.87 -8.61
N HIS A 80 5.69 14.63 -8.73
CA HIS A 80 4.30 14.30 -8.40
C HIS A 80 4.12 14.17 -6.87
N PRO A 81 2.99 14.62 -6.27
CA PRO A 81 2.74 14.48 -4.83
C PRO A 81 2.78 13.03 -4.31
N GLU A 82 2.44 12.09 -5.18
CA GLU A 82 2.45 10.64 -4.93
C GLU A 82 3.81 9.99 -5.20
N TYR A 83 4.82 10.76 -5.62
CA TYR A 83 6.15 10.23 -5.92
C TYR A 83 6.76 9.56 -4.70
N ARG A 84 7.02 8.26 -4.80
CA ARG A 84 7.66 7.47 -3.74
C ARG A 84 8.59 6.43 -4.35
N VAL A 85 9.64 6.12 -3.61
CA VAL A 85 10.65 5.12 -3.97
C VAL A 85 10.86 4.22 -2.77
N TYR A 86 10.74 2.91 -2.97
CA TYR A 86 10.96 1.90 -1.92
C TYR A 86 11.93 0.84 -2.41
N PRO A 87 12.84 0.34 -1.56
CA PRO A 87 13.67 -0.81 -1.91
C PRO A 87 12.79 -2.05 -2.12
N THR A 88 13.25 -2.97 -2.96
CA THR A 88 12.59 -4.27 -3.17
C THR A 88 13.01 -5.34 -2.17
N ASP A 89 13.84 -5.00 -1.18
CA ASP A 89 14.50 -5.95 -0.27
C ASP A 89 13.51 -6.87 0.47
N ASP A 90 12.35 -6.34 0.82
CA ASP A 90 11.29 -7.07 1.54
C ASP A 90 10.22 -7.68 0.60
N ALA A 91 10.51 -7.80 -0.70
CA ALA A 91 9.56 -8.30 -1.69
C ALA A 91 10.20 -9.28 -2.70
N LEU A 92 9.42 -10.30 -3.08
CA LEU A 92 9.74 -11.13 -4.25
C LEU A 92 9.11 -10.51 -5.51
N VAL A 93 9.95 -10.09 -6.45
CA VAL A 93 9.52 -9.55 -7.75
C VAL A 93 9.38 -10.67 -8.78
N ILE A 94 8.18 -10.83 -9.34
CA ILE A 94 7.86 -11.80 -10.39
C ILE A 94 7.61 -11.02 -11.69
N LYS A 95 8.25 -11.45 -12.80
CA LYS A 95 8.16 -10.83 -14.13
C LYS A 95 7.49 -11.74 -15.14
#